data_AF-A0A1W9XFW4-F1
#
_entry.id   AF-A0A1W9XFW4-F1
#
_cell.length_a   1.000
_cell.length_b   1.000
_cell.length_c   1.000
_cell.angle_alpha   90.00
_cell.angle_beta   90.00
_cell.angle_gamma   90.00
#
_symmetry.space_group_name_H-M   'P 1'
#
loop_
_entity.id
_entity.type
_entity.pdbx_description
1 polymer ?
#
loop_
_entity_poly.entity_id
_entity_poly.type
_entity_poly.pdbx_seq_one_letter_code
_entity_poly.pdbx_strand_id
1 'polypeptide(L)'
;MDSCGYNSIYPEFVHYRLMQRMDRYPFSTQYFHGVMESAKFGIRSWALISNFAPSTPYTVRKYKGLQSLAERLKQFCYHNNCLHNLLISASMDGFRSPPQNPL
;
A
#
# COMPACT_ATOMS: atom_id res chain seq x y z
N MET A 1 11.61 28.46 19.25
CA MET A 1 12.05 28.80 17.89
C MET A 1 11.04 28.19 16.94
N ASP A 2 10.01 29.00 16.70
CA ASP A 2 8.89 28.72 15.82
C ASP A 2 9.30 28.82 14.35
N SER A 3 8.39 28.33 13.49
CA SER A 3 8.22 28.66 12.06
C SER A 3 8.57 27.54 11.07
N CYS A 4 7.58 26.70 10.75
CA CYS A 4 7.05 26.63 9.38
C CYS A 4 5.77 25.81 9.38
N GLY A 5 4.64 26.52 9.41
CA GLY A 5 3.33 25.94 9.12
C GLY A 5 3.26 25.56 7.65
N TYR A 6 3.17 24.26 7.37
CA TYR A 6 2.63 23.80 6.11
C TYR A 6 1.11 23.85 6.20
N ASN A 7 0.55 25.02 5.86
CA ASN A 7 -0.87 25.12 5.49
C ASN A 7 -1.05 24.35 4.18
N SER A 8 -1.40 23.06 4.31
CA SER A 8 -1.76 22.24 3.16
C SER A 8 -3.19 22.60 2.73
N ILE A 9 -3.30 23.29 1.61
CA ILE A 9 -4.55 23.69 0.93
C ILE A 9 -5.23 22.47 0.24
N TYR A 10 -4.75 21.25 0.46
CA TYR A 10 -5.27 20.04 -0.16
C TYR A 10 -5.55 18.95 0.89
N PRO A 11 -6.82 18.69 1.25
CA PRO A 11 -7.17 17.68 2.25
C PRO A 11 -6.90 16.23 1.78
N GLU A 12 -6.44 16.01 0.53
CA GLU A 12 -6.15 14.68 -0.02
C GLU A 12 -4.71 14.16 0.19
N PHE A 13 -3.81 14.92 0.81
CA PHE A 13 -2.44 14.45 1.09
C PHE A 13 -2.35 13.52 2.31
N VAL A 14 -3.06 12.40 2.26
CA VAL A 14 -2.85 11.27 3.17
C VAL A 14 -1.61 10.46 2.75
N HIS A 15 -0.50 11.04 2.24
CA HIS A 15 0.59 10.18 1.71
C HIS A 15 2.05 10.65 1.74
N TYR A 16 2.43 11.78 2.36
CA TYR A 16 3.87 12.15 2.37
C TYR A 16 4.77 11.16 3.14
N ARG A 17 4.30 10.56 4.23
CA ARG A 17 5.13 9.66 5.05
C ARG A 17 5.31 8.26 4.45
N LEU A 18 4.32 7.79 3.68
CA LEU A 18 4.42 6.48 3.02
C LEU A 18 5.38 6.57 1.83
N MET A 19 5.22 7.61 1.00
CA MET A 19 6.08 7.83 -0.15
C MET A 19 7.54 8.05 0.25
N GLN A 20 7.81 8.75 1.36
CA GLN A 20 9.17 8.86 1.90
C GLN A 20 9.79 7.52 2.34
N ARG A 21 8.99 6.55 2.79
CA ARG A 21 9.50 5.21 3.12
C ARG A 21 9.76 4.39 1.86
N MET A 22 8.94 4.57 0.84
CA MET A 22 9.10 3.95 -0.47
C MET A 22 10.37 4.43 -1.15
N ASP A 23 10.66 5.73 -1.11
CA ASP A 23 11.87 6.34 -1.70
C ASP A 23 13.17 5.78 -1.12
N ARG A 24 13.18 5.43 0.16
CA ARG A 24 14.35 4.82 0.80
C ARG A 24 14.59 3.37 0.39
N TYR A 25 13.59 2.67 -0.15
CA TYR A 25 13.74 1.26 -0.52
C TYR A 25 14.68 1.06 -1.72
N PRO A 26 14.50 1.75 -2.87
CA PRO A 26 15.47 1.67 -3.97
C PRO A 26 16.89 2.05 -3.52
N PHE A 27 17.01 3.11 -2.72
CA PHE A 27 18.29 3.58 -2.20
C PHE A 27 18.99 2.53 -1.32
N SER A 28 18.26 1.81 -0.46
CA SER A 28 18.87 0.75 0.36
C SER A 28 19.26 -0.48 -0.47
N THR A 29 18.58 -0.72 -1.60
CA THR A 29 18.85 -1.85 -2.49
C THR A 29 19.87 -1.55 -3.61
N GLN A 30 20.41 -0.33 -3.69
CA GLN A 30 21.25 0.13 -4.80
C GLN A 30 22.54 -0.68 -5.01
N TYR A 31 23.05 -1.32 -3.95
CA TYR A 31 24.27 -2.13 -4.01
C TYR A 31 24.01 -3.56 -4.46
N PHE A 32 22.74 -3.99 -4.52
CA PHE A 32 22.43 -5.21 -5.25
C PHE A 32 22.62 -4.89 -6.74
N HIS A 33 23.51 -5.62 -7.41
CA HIS A 33 23.81 -5.48 -8.84
C HIS A 33 22.62 -5.94 -9.73
N GLY A 34 21.42 -5.47 -9.41
CA GLY A 34 20.19 -5.79 -10.10
C GLY A 34 20.02 -4.98 -11.38
N VAL A 35 19.24 -5.52 -12.29
CA VAL A 35 18.78 -4.81 -13.49
C VAL A 35 17.52 -3.99 -13.17
N MET A 36 17.14 -3.08 -14.06
CA MET A 36 15.94 -2.25 -13.92
C MET A 36 14.67 -3.07 -13.61
N GLU A 37 14.52 -4.25 -14.22
CA GLU A 37 13.40 -5.14 -13.94
C GLU A 37 13.37 -5.63 -12.48
N SER A 38 14.53 -5.93 -11.91
CA SER A 38 14.65 -6.29 -10.48
C SER A 38 14.21 -5.14 -9.58
N ALA A 39 14.57 -3.89 -9.93
CA ALA A 39 14.12 -2.71 -9.18
C ALA A 39 12.59 -2.53 -9.26
N LYS A 40 12.00 -2.72 -10.45
CA LYS A 40 10.53 -2.70 -10.64
C LYS A 40 9.84 -3.75 -9.78
N PHE A 41 10.33 -4.99 -9.77
CA PHE A 41 9.77 -6.05 -8.93
C PHE A 41 9.96 -5.75 -7.43
N GLY A 42 11.10 -5.21 -7.04
CA GLY A 42 11.35 -4.79 -5.66
C GLY A 42 10.35 -3.74 -5.19
N ILE A 43 10.13 -2.69 -5.98
CA ILE A 43 9.16 -1.64 -5.65
C ILE A 43 7.73 -2.20 -5.56
N ARG A 44 7.33 -3.06 -6.51
CA ARG A 44 6.03 -3.74 -6.47
C ARG A 44 5.88 -4.61 -5.23
N SER A 45 6.90 -5.40 -4.91
CA SER A 45 6.93 -6.23 -3.71
C SER A 45 6.81 -5.39 -2.44
N TRP A 46 7.56 -4.28 -2.35
CA TRP A 46 7.48 -3.35 -1.22
C TRP A 46 6.06 -2.78 -1.05
N ALA A 47 5.40 -2.42 -2.15
CA ALA A 47 4.03 -1.91 -2.13
C ALA A 47 3.05 -2.98 -1.65
N LEU A 48 3.16 -4.22 -2.14
CA LEU A 48 2.33 -5.34 -1.69
C LEU A 48 2.50 -5.60 -0.19
N ILE A 49 3.75 -5.74 0.27
CA ILE A 49 4.05 -5.96 1.69
C ILE A 49 3.49 -4.82 2.54
N SER A 50 3.74 -3.57 2.14
CA SER A 50 3.29 -2.40 2.92
C SER A 50 1.76 -2.28 2.99
N ASN A 51 1.05 -2.70 1.93
CA ASN A 51 -0.41 -2.64 1.88
C ASN A 51 -1.08 -3.75 2.70
N PHE A 52 -0.53 -4.97 2.68
CA PHE A 52 -1.10 -6.12 3.36
C PHE A 52 -0.50 -6.38 4.75
N ALA A 53 0.59 -5.69 5.14
CA ALA A 53 1.19 -5.84 6.46
C ALA A 53 0.18 -5.54 7.58
N PRO A 54 0.23 -6.32 8.68
CA PRO A 54 -0.60 -6.08 9.84
C PRO A 54 -0.23 -4.73 10.46
N SER A 55 -1.25 -3.95 10.78
CA SER A 55 -1.07 -2.67 11.43
C SER A 55 -0.91 -2.83 12.93
N THR A 56 -0.37 -1.79 13.57
CA THR A 56 -0.28 -1.73 15.02
C THR A 56 -1.66 -1.92 15.67
N PRO A 57 -1.78 -2.64 16.80
CA PRO A 57 -3.06 -2.86 17.47
C PRO A 57 -3.84 -1.57 17.76
N TYR A 58 -3.14 -0.48 18.05
CA TYR A 58 -3.75 0.86 18.19
C TYR A 58 -4.49 1.29 16.92
N THR A 59 -3.84 1.15 15.76
CA THR A 59 -4.41 1.47 14.46
C THR A 59 -5.58 0.54 14.14
N VAL A 60 -5.47 -0.76 14.43
CA VAL A 60 -6.57 -1.71 14.23
C VAL A 60 -7.83 -1.31 15.02
N ARG A 61 -7.67 -0.92 16.30
CA ARG A 61 -8.79 -0.41 17.11
C ARG A 61 -9.40 0.86 16.51
N LYS A 62 -8.57 1.79 16.03
CA LYS A 62 -9.04 3.02 15.38
C LYS A 62 -9.86 2.75 14.11
N TYR A 63 -9.48 1.74 13.33
CA TYR A 63 -10.14 1.37 12.08
C TYR A 63 -11.08 0.16 12.23
N LYS A 64 -11.77 0.04 13.37
CA LYS A 64 -12.86 -0.92 13.58
C LYS A 64 -12.50 -2.39 13.30
N GLY A 65 -11.25 -2.78 13.58
CA GLY A 65 -10.78 -4.16 13.39
C GLY A 65 -10.08 -4.42 12.05
N LEU A 66 -10.00 -3.44 11.14
CA LEU A 66 -9.27 -3.59 9.88
C LEU A 66 -7.75 -3.65 10.12
N GLN A 67 -7.17 -4.79 9.76
CA GLN A 67 -5.81 -5.19 10.09
C GLN A 67 -4.79 -4.54 9.16
N SER A 68 -5.11 -4.42 7.87
CA SER A 68 -4.17 -3.94 6.85
C SER A 68 -4.60 -2.63 6.20
N LEU A 69 -3.68 -1.97 5.48
CA LEU A 69 -4.02 -0.77 4.71
C LEU A 69 -4.92 -1.12 3.51
N ALA A 70 -4.68 -2.27 2.88
CA ALA A 70 -5.52 -2.78 1.80
C ALA A 70 -6.98 -3.01 2.26
N GLU A 71 -7.17 -3.59 3.44
CA GLU A 71 -8.50 -3.75 4.04
C GLU A 71 -9.18 -2.41 4.34
N ARG A 72 -8.41 -1.38 4.75
CA ARG A 72 -8.95 -0.02 4.92
C ARG A 72 -9.35 0.64 3.61
N LEU A 73 -8.59 0.42 2.55
CA LEU A 73 -8.92 0.99 1.26
C LEU A 73 -10.14 0.29 0.64
N LYS A 74 -10.21 -1.04 0.78
CA LYS A 74 -11.32 -1.86 0.26
C LYS A 74 -12.55 -1.89 1.18
N GLN A 75 -12.42 -1.51 2.45
CA GLN A 75 -13.42 -1.65 3.51
C GLN A 75 -13.92 -3.10 3.71
N PHE A 76 -13.13 -4.10 3.30
CA PHE A 76 -13.48 -5.51 3.34
C PHE A 76 -12.26 -6.37 3.68
N CYS A 77 -12.50 -7.49 4.38
CA CYS A 77 -11.48 -8.45 4.78
C CYS A 77 -11.90 -9.86 4.33
N TYR A 78 -11.03 -10.56 3.58
CA TYR A 78 -11.30 -11.93 3.11
C TYR A 78 -11.02 -12.96 4.22
N HIS A 79 -9.92 -12.80 4.94
CA HIS A 79 -9.45 -13.71 5.97
C HIS A 79 -8.66 -12.93 7.04
N ASN A 80 -8.60 -13.46 8.27
CA ASN A 80 -7.80 -12.86 9.35
C ASN A 80 -6.28 -12.91 9.13
N ASN A 81 -5.82 -13.56 8.05
CA ASN A 81 -4.40 -13.75 7.75
C ASN A 81 -4.04 -12.85 6.56
N CYS A 82 -3.07 -11.96 6.77
CA CYS A 82 -2.61 -11.00 5.77
C CYS A 82 -2.09 -11.65 4.48
N LEU A 83 -1.38 -12.78 4.58
CA LEU A 83 -0.86 -13.48 3.39
C LEU A 83 -1.99 -14.08 2.56
N HIS A 84 -3.04 -14.56 3.21
CA HIS A 84 -4.21 -15.11 2.53
C HIS A 84 -4.97 -13.99 1.79
N ASN A 85 -5.11 -12.81 2.41
CA ASN A 85 -5.70 -11.63 1.76
C ASN A 85 -4.90 -11.17 0.55
N LEU A 86 -3.57 -11.24 0.62
CA LEU A 86 -2.68 -10.96 -0.49
C LEU A 86 -2.89 -11.97 -1.63
N LEU A 87 -2.88 -13.27 -1.32
CA LEU A 87 -3.05 -14.33 -2.31
C LEU A 87 -4.39 -14.22 -3.05
N ILE A 88 -5.48 -14.02 -2.31
CA ILE A 88 -6.82 -13.82 -2.90
C ILE A 88 -6.89 -12.53 -3.72
N SER A 89 -6.26 -11.44 -3.25
CA SER A 89 -6.21 -10.20 -4.03
C SER A 89 -5.39 -10.32 -5.31
N ALA A 90 -4.42 -11.24 -5.36
CA ALA A 90 -3.58 -11.50 -6.51
C ALA A 90 -4.15 -12.57 -7.46
N SER A 91 -5.11 -13.39 -7.01
CA SER A 91 -5.60 -14.56 -7.75
C SER A 91 -6.55 -14.22 -8.92
N MET A 92 -6.77 -12.95 -9.25
CA MET A 92 -7.73 -12.48 -10.29
C MET A 92 -9.16 -13.00 -10.12
N ASP A 93 -9.49 -13.62 -8.98
CA ASP A 93 -10.77 -14.27 -8.77
C ASP A 93 -11.88 -13.22 -8.73
N GLY A 94 -12.62 -13.09 -9.83
CA GLY A 94 -13.63 -12.06 -10.04
C GLY A 94 -13.26 -10.92 -11.00
N PHE A 95 -12.20 -11.02 -11.81
CA PHE A 95 -11.97 -10.07 -12.92
C PHE A 95 -13.16 -10.10 -13.89
N ARG A 96 -14.09 -9.15 -13.72
CA ARG A 96 -15.14 -8.85 -14.68
C ARG A 96 -14.56 -7.83 -15.64
N SER A 97 -14.55 -8.15 -16.93
CA SER A 97 -14.25 -7.16 -17.96
C SER A 97 -15.14 -5.93 -17.70
N PRO A 98 -14.57 -4.70 -17.59
CA PRO A 98 -15.40 -3.51 -17.48
C PRO A 98 -16.38 -3.50 -18.66
N PRO A 99 -17.64 -3.09 -18.46
CA PRO A 99 -18.58 -3.01 -19.56
C PRO A 99 -17.95 -2.17 -20.67
N GLN A 100 -17.95 -2.68 -21.91
CA GLN A 100 -17.44 -1.92 -23.04
C GLN A 100 -18.21 -0.60 -23.10
N ASN A 101 -17.47 0.51 -23.12
CA ASN A 101 -18.05 1.83 -23.27
C ASN A 101 -18.85 1.83 -24.58
N PRO A 102 -20.17 2.08 -24.56
CA PRO A 102 -20.91 2.22 -25.81
C PRO A 102 -20.36 3.43 -26.55
N LEU A 103 -20.04 3.24 -27.84
CA LEU A 103 -19.51 4.26 -28.75
C LEU A 103 -20.48 5.43 -28.90
#